data_AF-A0A847N1V8-F1
#
_entry.id   AF-A0A847N1V8-F1
#
_cell.length_a   1.000
_cell.length_b   1.000
_cell.length_c   1.000
_cell.angle_alpha   90.00
_cell.angle_beta   90.00
_cell.angle_gamma   90.00
#
_symmetry.space_group_name_H-M   'P 1'
#
loop_
_entity.id
_entity.type
_entity.pdbx_description
1 polymer ?
#
loop_
_entity_poly.entity_id
_entity_poly.type
_entity_poly.pdbx_seq_one_letter_code
_entity_poly.pdbx_strand_id
1 'polypeptide(L)'
;FSPTFTANVAIAMVWAWIFEPTFGLLRVVMRPLGLPVIDWIHSTSHSLPAVIIVLVWSGIGYDMVLFLAALKNIPVEIFDAALVDGASPMQTFWRISFPLVSPTTFFLTITGFINVLKSFDIVRIMTEGGPLNSSNVFVHFLYQNAFQWFRTGFASALALVLFVFIMIITLLQNRLSKHWVHY
;
A
#
# COMPACT_ATOMS: atom_id res chain seq x y z
N PHE A 1 -2.08 -3.39 19.27
CA PHE A 1 -2.47 -2.28 18.38
C PHE A 1 -1.73 -2.42 17.05
N SER A 2 -2.23 -3.24 16.13
CA SER A 2 -1.70 -3.28 14.75
C SER A 2 -2.66 -2.45 13.88
N PRO A 3 -2.18 -1.50 13.05
CA PRO A 3 -3.02 -0.66 12.18
C PRO A 3 -4.01 -1.44 11.31
N THR A 4 -3.68 -2.70 11.02
CA THR A 4 -4.42 -3.62 10.15
C THR A 4 -5.82 -3.99 10.61
N PHE A 5 -6.14 -3.87 11.90
CA PHE A 5 -7.47 -4.20 12.44
C PHE A 5 -8.40 -2.98 12.54
N THR A 6 -7.94 -1.81 12.10
CA THR A 6 -8.72 -0.57 12.10
C THR A 6 -9.40 -0.39 10.75
N ALA A 7 -10.67 0.03 10.73
CA ALA A 7 -11.36 0.33 9.48
C ALA A 7 -10.63 1.45 8.71
N ASN A 8 -10.44 1.27 7.40
CA ASN A 8 -9.77 2.26 6.52
C ASN A 8 -10.37 3.65 6.65
N VAL A 9 -11.69 3.74 6.89
CA VAL A 9 -12.41 5.00 7.13
C VAL A 9 -11.85 5.73 8.36
N ALA A 10 -11.68 5.03 9.48
CA ALA A 10 -11.15 5.63 10.71
C ALA A 10 -9.68 6.02 10.55
N ILE A 11 -8.88 5.19 9.87
CA ILE A 11 -7.49 5.52 9.51
C ILE A 11 -7.45 6.82 8.71
N ALA A 12 -8.25 6.91 7.65
CA ALA A 12 -8.28 8.07 6.77
C ALA A 12 -8.73 9.35 7.50
N MET A 13 -9.73 9.25 8.40
CA MET A 13 -10.17 10.39 9.22
C MET A 13 -9.07 10.90 10.16
N VAL A 14 -8.37 10.00 10.85
CA VAL A 14 -7.27 10.37 11.75
C VAL A 14 -6.13 11.00 10.97
N TRP A 15 -5.74 10.41 9.84
CA TRP A 15 -4.67 10.95 9.01
C TRP A 15 -5.04 12.26 8.31
N ALA A 16 -6.29 12.43 7.88
CA ALA A 16 -6.79 13.71 7.39
C ALA A 16 -6.64 14.80 8.46
N TRP A 17 -7.00 14.50 9.72
CA TRP A 17 -6.78 15.42 10.83
C TRP A 17 -5.29 15.67 11.11
N ILE A 18 -4.42 14.65 11.05
CA ILE A 18 -2.97 14.83 11.27
C ILE A 18 -2.37 15.77 10.23
N PHE A 19 -2.77 15.61 8.96
CA PHE A 19 -2.26 16.37 7.81
C PHE A 19 -2.96 17.70 7.57
N GLU A 20 -3.99 18.02 8.35
CA GLU A 20 -4.72 19.29 8.26
C GLU A 20 -3.78 20.50 8.49
N PRO A 21 -3.59 21.38 7.50
CA PRO A 21 -2.63 22.49 7.60
C PRO A 21 -3.05 23.56 8.61
N THR A 22 -4.32 23.64 9.01
CA THR A 22 -4.79 24.71 9.91
C THR A 22 -4.77 24.30 11.38
N PHE A 23 -5.20 23.11 11.75
CA PHE A 23 -5.28 22.67 13.16
C PHE A 23 -4.78 21.23 13.39
N GLY A 24 -4.14 20.64 12.38
CA GLY A 24 -3.70 19.26 12.45
C GLY A 24 -2.52 19.05 13.40
N LEU A 25 -2.39 17.80 13.84
CA LEU A 25 -1.34 17.38 14.78
C LEU A 25 0.06 17.71 14.24
N LEU A 26 0.30 17.50 12.94
CA LEU A 26 1.62 17.73 12.35
C LEU A 26 2.03 19.21 12.49
N ARG A 27 1.09 20.15 12.29
CA ARG A 27 1.34 21.58 12.50
C ARG A 27 1.69 21.89 13.95
N VAL A 28 0.96 21.31 14.90
CA VAL A 28 1.21 21.53 16.35
C VAL A 28 2.64 21.12 16.72
N VAL A 29 3.13 20.02 16.15
CA VAL A 29 4.50 19.52 16.39
C VAL A 29 5.56 20.32 15.61
N MET A 30 5.27 20.74 14.37
CA MET A 30 6.23 21.48 13.54
C MET A 30 6.41 22.95 13.94
N ARG A 31 5.36 23.60 14.47
CA ARG A 31 5.39 25.01 14.89
C ARG A 31 6.53 25.36 15.87
N PRO A 32 6.78 24.62 16.97
CA PRO A 32 7.89 24.91 17.88
C PRO A 32 9.28 24.66 17.26
N LEU A 33 9.36 23.86 16.19
CA LEU A 33 10.62 23.58 15.48
C LEU A 33 10.96 24.65 14.42
N GLY A 34 10.10 25.66 14.22
CA GLY A 34 10.31 26.70 13.21
C GLY A 34 10.19 26.20 11.77
N LEU A 35 9.66 24.98 11.55
CA LEU A 35 9.51 24.40 10.22
C LEU A 35 8.30 25.00 9.48
N PRO A 36 8.38 25.16 8.15
CA PRO A 36 7.25 25.63 7.36
C PRO A 36 6.09 24.63 7.41
N VAL A 37 4.85 25.15 7.43
CA VAL A 37 3.64 24.32 7.34
C VAL A 37 3.50 23.84 5.90
N ILE A 38 3.60 22.53 5.69
CA ILE A 38 3.36 21.89 4.40
C ILE A 38 1.87 21.56 4.31
N ASP A 39 1.26 21.97 3.20
CA ASP A 39 -0.12 21.59 2.89
C ASP A 39 -0.12 20.22 2.20
N TRP A 40 -0.36 19.18 3.00
CA TRP A 40 -0.33 17.80 2.54
C TRP A 40 -1.58 17.39 1.77
N ILE A 41 -2.72 18.04 1.98
CA ILE A 41 -4.02 17.60 1.46
C ILE A 41 -4.45 18.46 0.28
N HIS A 42 -4.32 19.78 0.37
CA HIS A 42 -4.83 20.71 -0.64
C HIS A 42 -3.77 21.15 -1.66
N SER A 43 -2.57 20.57 -1.61
CA SER A 43 -1.51 20.79 -2.60
C SER A 43 -1.50 19.68 -3.66
N THR A 44 -1.41 20.08 -4.93
CA THR A 44 -1.29 19.14 -6.07
C THR A 44 -0.02 18.29 -6.01
N SER A 45 1.06 18.80 -5.43
CA SER A 45 2.32 18.08 -5.31
C SER A 45 2.42 17.17 -4.09
N HIS A 46 1.68 17.46 -3.01
CA HIS A 46 1.81 16.73 -1.74
C HIS A 46 0.65 15.78 -1.43
N SER A 47 -0.54 15.99 -2.02
CA SER A 47 -1.73 15.13 -1.85
C SER A 47 -1.47 13.66 -2.16
N LEU A 48 -0.83 13.36 -3.29
CA LEU A 48 -0.51 11.99 -3.66
C LEU A 48 0.52 11.35 -2.71
N PRO A 49 1.66 12.00 -2.40
CA PRO A 49 2.57 11.52 -1.35
C PRO A 49 1.89 11.27 0.01
N ALA A 50 1.00 12.15 0.45
CA ALA A 50 0.26 11.98 1.70
C ALA A 50 -0.58 10.69 1.69
N VAL A 51 -1.32 10.45 0.60
CA VAL A 51 -2.11 9.22 0.41
C VAL A 51 -1.21 7.98 0.38
N ILE A 52 -0.07 8.03 -0.32
CA ILE A 52 0.89 6.92 -0.40
C ILE A 52 1.42 6.55 0.99
N ILE A 53 1.80 7.56 1.81
CA ILE A 53 2.29 7.34 3.17
C ILE A 53 1.25 6.58 4.00
N VAL A 54 -0.02 6.99 3.93
CA VAL A 54 -1.09 6.36 4.70
C VAL A 54 -1.40 4.95 4.20
N LEU A 55 -1.41 4.73 2.89
CA LEU A 55 -1.60 3.42 2.30
C LEU A 55 -0.50 2.45 2.76
N VAL A 56 0.78 2.84 2.63
CA VAL A 56 1.91 2.02 3.06
C VAL A 56 1.85 1.75 4.57
N TRP A 57 1.60 2.78 5.37
CA TRP A 57 1.50 2.65 6.83
C TRP A 57 0.35 1.71 7.25
N SER A 58 -0.78 1.75 6.56
CA SER A 58 -1.93 0.88 6.86
C SER A 58 -1.66 -0.59 6.52
N GLY A 59 -0.90 -0.85 5.44
CA GLY A 59 -0.61 -2.20 4.94
C GLY A 59 0.56 -2.89 5.62
N ILE A 60 1.56 -2.13 6.08
CA ILE A 60 2.85 -2.68 6.53
C ILE A 60 2.73 -3.72 7.66
N GLY A 61 1.73 -3.57 8.55
CA GLY A 61 1.51 -4.51 9.64
C GLY A 61 1.08 -5.90 9.16
N TYR A 62 0.32 -5.97 8.06
CA TYR A 62 -0.19 -7.23 7.51
C TYR A 62 0.95 -7.96 6.81
N ASP A 63 1.69 -7.23 5.97
CA ASP A 63 2.84 -7.74 5.23
C ASP A 63 3.92 -8.26 6.18
N MET A 64 4.20 -7.53 7.26
CA MET A 64 5.19 -7.91 8.28
C MET A 64 4.83 -9.23 8.97
N VAL A 65 3.55 -9.45 9.30
CA VAL A 65 3.10 -10.70 9.95
C VAL A 65 3.29 -11.89 9.00
N LEU A 66 2.95 -11.72 7.73
CA LEU A 66 3.13 -12.76 6.72
C LEU A 66 4.60 -13.07 6.46
N PHE A 67 5.45 -12.05 6.34
CA PHE A 67 6.89 -12.24 6.22
C PHE A 67 7.49 -12.94 7.46
N LEU A 68 7.07 -12.56 8.66
CA LEU A 68 7.54 -13.20 9.89
C LEU A 68 7.13 -14.68 9.95
N ALA A 69 5.89 -15.01 9.56
CA ALA A 69 5.42 -16.38 9.48
C ALA A 69 6.25 -17.19 8.46
N ALA A 70 6.52 -16.61 7.29
CA ALA A 70 7.34 -17.25 6.25
C ALA A 70 8.78 -17.49 6.72
N LEU A 71 9.41 -16.50 7.36
CA LEU A 71 10.77 -16.63 7.91
C LEU A 71 10.86 -17.71 8.99
N LYS A 72 9.84 -17.84 9.84
CA LYS A 72 9.79 -18.88 10.89
C LYS A 72 9.68 -20.31 10.34
N ASN A 73 9.21 -20.47 9.10
CA ASN A 73 9.14 -21.79 8.45
C ASN A 73 10.49 -22.24 7.87
N ILE A 74 11.48 -21.35 7.79
CA ILE A 74 12.82 -21.70 7.31
C ILE A 74 13.54 -22.51 8.40
N PRO A 75 14.00 -23.74 8.12
CA PRO A 75 14.75 -24.53 9.09
C PRO A 75 15.99 -23.80 9.59
N VAL A 76 16.24 -23.84 10.91
CA VAL A 76 17.37 -23.12 11.54
C VAL A 76 18.71 -23.64 11.04
N GLU A 77 18.76 -24.92 10.66
CA GLU A 77 19.94 -25.62 10.18
C GLU A 77 20.52 -24.98 8.90
N ILE A 78 19.69 -24.33 8.08
CA ILE A 78 20.14 -23.61 6.88
C ILE A 78 20.97 -22.38 7.28
N PHE A 79 20.58 -21.69 8.36
CA PHE A 79 21.33 -20.54 8.86
C PHE A 79 22.62 -20.96 9.56
N ASP A 80 22.58 -22.05 10.33
CA ASP A 80 23.79 -22.61 10.96
C ASP A 80 24.82 -23.05 9.92
N ALA A 81 24.39 -23.71 8.84
CA ALA A 81 25.26 -24.06 7.72
C ALA A 81 25.88 -22.82 7.06
N ALA A 82 25.09 -21.77 6.84
CA ALA A 82 25.60 -20.51 6.26
C ALA A 82 26.65 -19.84 7.14
N LEU A 83 26.51 -19.92 8.47
CA LEU A 83 27.50 -19.42 9.42
C LEU A 83 28.79 -20.22 9.37
N VAL A 84 28.71 -21.55 9.26
CA VAL A 84 29.89 -22.43 9.09
C VAL A 84 30.62 -22.12 7.78
N ASP A 85 29.88 -21.83 6.70
CA ASP A 85 30.43 -21.44 5.40
C ASP A 85 30.98 -19.98 5.39
N GLY A 86 30.89 -19.25 6.50
CA GLY A 86 31.40 -17.89 6.63
C GLY A 86 30.55 -16.82 5.92
N ALA A 87 29.27 -17.09 5.67
CA ALA A 87 28.38 -16.14 5.03
C ALA A 87 28.12 -14.91 5.91
N SER A 88 28.25 -13.71 5.33
CA SER A 88 27.91 -12.47 6.04
C SER A 88 26.38 -12.31 6.20
N PRO A 89 25.89 -11.47 7.13
CA PRO A 89 24.46 -11.22 7.28
C PRO A 89 23.78 -10.72 6.00
N MET A 90 24.49 -9.90 5.22
CA MET A 90 23.98 -9.40 3.93
C MET A 90 23.91 -10.50 2.87
N GLN A 91 24.91 -11.40 2.83
CA GLN A 91 24.87 -12.57 1.95
C GLN A 91 23.74 -13.52 2.33
N THR A 92 23.56 -13.76 3.63
CA THR A 92 22.48 -14.58 4.19
C THR A 92 21.12 -14.01 3.80
N PHE A 93 20.91 -12.70 3.92
CA PHE A 93 19.66 -12.06 3.52
C PHE A 93 19.36 -12.25 2.02
N TRP A 94 20.29 -11.86 1.13
CA TRP A 94 20.04 -11.88 -0.31
C TRP A 94 20.06 -13.26 -0.94
N ARG A 95 20.83 -14.20 -0.40
CA ARG A 95 21.01 -15.55 -0.98
C ARG A 95 20.17 -16.64 -0.30
N ILE A 96 19.72 -16.42 0.94
CA ILE A 96 18.98 -17.43 1.72
C ILE A 96 17.60 -16.88 2.08
N SER A 97 17.51 -15.86 2.93
CA SER A 97 16.22 -15.38 3.44
C SER A 97 15.29 -14.89 2.33
N PHE A 98 15.76 -14.00 1.45
CA PHE A 98 14.93 -13.39 0.40
C PHE A 98 14.46 -14.41 -0.66
N PRO A 99 15.31 -15.31 -1.18
CA PRO A 99 14.85 -16.38 -2.07
C PRO A 99 13.88 -17.36 -1.42
N LEU A 100 14.11 -17.76 -0.16
CA LEU A 100 13.25 -18.74 0.53
C LEU A 100 11.88 -18.18 0.91
N VAL A 101 11.76 -16.86 1.13
CA VAL A 101 10.45 -16.21 1.34
C VAL A 101 9.82 -15.72 0.05
N SER A 102 10.40 -16.01 -1.13
CA SER A 102 9.89 -15.57 -2.43
C SER A 102 8.42 -15.94 -2.69
N PRO A 103 7.85 -17.09 -2.25
CA PRO A 103 6.41 -17.34 -2.41
C PRO A 103 5.54 -16.33 -1.66
N THR A 104 5.98 -15.90 -0.48
CA THR A 104 5.27 -14.91 0.34
C THR A 104 5.40 -13.52 -0.27
N THR A 105 6.60 -13.13 -0.71
CA THR A 105 6.83 -11.89 -1.44
C THR A 105 5.95 -11.80 -2.68
N PHE A 106 5.84 -12.90 -3.43
CA PHE A 106 5.01 -12.99 -4.62
C PHE A 106 3.51 -12.78 -4.31
N PHE A 107 3.00 -13.50 -3.31
CA PHE A 107 1.61 -13.34 -2.85
C PHE A 107 1.31 -11.90 -2.40
N LEU A 108 2.19 -11.33 -1.58
CA LEU A 108 2.06 -9.96 -1.09
C LEU A 108 2.13 -8.93 -2.22
N THR A 109 2.96 -9.17 -3.24
CA THR A 109 3.04 -8.30 -4.42
C THR A 109 1.73 -8.31 -5.19
N ILE A 110 1.15 -9.49 -5.49
CA ILE A 110 -0.14 -9.58 -6.19
C ILE A 110 -1.22 -8.84 -5.41
N THR A 111 -1.37 -9.20 -4.14
CA THR A 111 -2.44 -8.64 -3.29
C THR A 111 -2.24 -7.13 -3.06
N GLY A 112 -0.99 -6.67 -2.92
CA GLY A 112 -0.64 -5.25 -2.83
C GLY A 112 -1.06 -4.46 -4.07
N PHE A 113 -0.75 -4.95 -5.28
CA PHE A 113 -1.19 -4.29 -6.53
C PHE A 113 -2.71 -4.19 -6.62
N ILE A 114 -3.42 -5.27 -6.29
CA ILE A 114 -4.89 -5.28 -6.26
C ILE A 114 -5.42 -4.25 -5.26
N ASN A 115 -4.84 -4.19 -4.07
CA ASN A 115 -5.27 -3.28 -3.00
C ASN A 115 -5.06 -1.82 -3.38
N VAL A 116 -3.92 -1.46 -3.97
CA VAL A 116 -3.64 -0.09 -4.42
C VAL A 116 -4.61 0.33 -5.53
N LEU A 117 -4.88 -0.53 -6.51
CA LEU A 117 -5.86 -0.24 -7.56
C LEU A 117 -7.28 -0.06 -7.02
N LYS A 118 -7.59 -0.69 -5.88
CA LYS A 118 -8.87 -0.61 -5.19
C LYS A 118 -8.91 0.40 -4.04
N SER A 119 -7.89 1.23 -3.88
CA SER A 119 -7.73 2.13 -2.72
C SER A 119 -8.73 3.30 -2.69
N PHE A 120 -9.99 3.04 -2.35
CA PHE A 120 -11.06 4.03 -2.37
C PHE A 120 -11.14 4.87 -1.09
N ASP A 121 -11.25 4.23 0.07
CA ASP A 121 -11.65 4.88 1.32
C ASP A 121 -10.69 6.02 1.69
N ILE A 122 -9.39 5.74 1.67
CA ILE A 122 -8.33 6.69 2.03
C ILE A 122 -8.35 7.90 1.10
N VAL A 123 -8.43 7.68 -0.22
CA VAL A 123 -8.47 8.75 -1.22
C VAL A 123 -9.74 9.59 -1.06
N ARG A 124 -10.90 8.94 -0.93
CA ARG A 124 -12.20 9.62 -0.84
C ARG A 124 -12.28 10.51 0.40
N ILE A 125 -11.75 10.05 1.54
CA ILE A 125 -11.88 10.75 2.82
C ILE A 125 -10.80 11.82 2.99
N MET A 126 -9.56 11.53 2.61
CA MET A 126 -8.46 12.47 2.85
C MET A 126 -8.44 13.62 1.85
N THR A 127 -8.63 13.34 0.57
CA THR A 127 -8.37 14.32 -0.50
C THR A 127 -9.55 14.51 -1.45
N GLU A 128 -10.57 13.65 -1.39
CA GLU A 128 -11.61 13.52 -2.41
C GLU A 128 -11.03 13.34 -3.84
N GLY A 129 -9.84 12.75 -3.94
CA GLY A 129 -9.06 12.61 -5.18
C GLY A 129 -8.38 13.90 -5.66
N GLY A 130 -8.51 15.01 -4.94
CA GLY A 130 -7.96 16.31 -5.32
C GLY A 130 -6.58 16.64 -4.74
N PRO A 131 -6.16 17.92 -4.91
CA PRO A 131 -6.74 18.92 -5.83
C PRO A 131 -6.47 18.60 -7.32
N LEU A 132 -7.34 19.05 -8.23
CA LEU A 132 -7.17 18.83 -9.69
C LEU A 132 -6.92 17.36 -10.09
N ASN A 133 -7.59 16.42 -9.43
CA ASN A 133 -7.41 14.97 -9.62
C ASN A 133 -5.99 14.44 -9.31
N SER A 134 -5.13 15.20 -8.62
CA SER A 134 -3.74 14.82 -8.37
C SER A 134 -3.56 13.52 -7.56
N SER A 135 -4.55 13.18 -6.74
CA SER A 135 -4.55 11.96 -5.91
C SER A 135 -5.69 11.01 -6.27
N ASN A 136 -6.37 11.22 -7.40
CA ASN A 136 -7.54 10.45 -7.78
C ASN A 136 -7.15 9.03 -8.22
N VAL A 137 -7.98 8.05 -7.87
CA VAL A 137 -7.79 6.64 -8.23
C VAL A 137 -8.99 6.12 -9.00
N PHE A 138 -8.80 5.03 -9.73
CA PHE A 138 -9.81 4.49 -10.65
C PHE A 138 -11.15 4.21 -9.95
N VAL A 139 -11.13 3.60 -8.75
CA VAL A 139 -12.35 3.30 -8.00
C VAL A 139 -13.05 4.57 -7.51
N HIS A 140 -12.29 5.62 -7.16
CA HIS A 140 -12.88 6.90 -6.78
C HIS A 140 -13.57 7.55 -7.99
N PHE A 141 -12.95 7.53 -9.17
CA PHE A 141 -13.59 8.00 -10.41
C PHE A 141 -14.86 7.21 -10.76
N LEU A 142 -14.85 5.89 -10.57
CA LEU A 142 -16.04 5.05 -10.72
C LEU A 142 -17.15 5.48 -9.76
N TYR A 143 -16.83 5.71 -8.49
CA TYR A 143 -17.77 6.20 -7.48
C TYR A 143 -18.38 7.54 -7.87
N GLN A 144 -17.57 8.49 -8.32
CA GLN A 144 -18.04 9.80 -8.80
C GLN A 144 -19.07 9.62 -9.94
N ASN A 145 -18.77 8.78 -10.93
CA ASN A 145 -19.69 8.52 -12.03
C ASN A 145 -20.99 7.83 -11.59
N ALA A 146 -20.90 6.82 -10.71
CA ALA A 146 -22.06 6.06 -10.27
C ALA A 146 -23.00 6.86 -9.35
N PHE A 147 -22.43 7.54 -8.35
CA PHE A 147 -23.19 8.06 -7.21
C PHE A 147 -23.24 9.57 -7.12
N GLN A 148 -22.35 10.31 -7.81
CA GLN A 148 -22.41 11.78 -7.84
C GLN A 148 -23.00 12.29 -9.15
N TRP A 149 -22.57 11.73 -10.28
CA TRP A 149 -23.05 12.12 -11.61
C TRP A 149 -24.21 11.23 -12.12
N PHE A 150 -24.58 10.20 -11.36
CA PHE A 150 -25.66 9.26 -11.69
C PHE A 150 -25.55 8.60 -13.08
N ARG A 151 -24.32 8.49 -13.61
CA ARG A 151 -23.97 7.80 -14.85
C ARG A 151 -23.68 6.33 -14.58
N THR A 152 -24.68 5.61 -14.07
CA THR A 152 -24.53 4.22 -13.61
C THR A 152 -24.08 3.27 -14.73
N GLY A 153 -24.62 3.40 -15.95
CA GLY A 153 -24.19 2.58 -17.10
C GLY A 153 -22.71 2.77 -17.46
N PHE A 154 -22.22 4.00 -17.42
CA PHE A 154 -20.80 4.30 -17.63
C PHE A 154 -19.93 3.77 -16.48
N ALA A 155 -20.38 3.94 -15.24
CA ALA A 155 -19.66 3.41 -14.08
C ALA A 155 -19.60 1.87 -14.07
N SER A 156 -20.64 1.17 -14.52
CA SER A 156 -20.62 -0.28 -14.70
C SER A 156 -19.60 -0.71 -15.76
N ALA A 157 -19.48 0.02 -16.87
CA ALA A 157 -18.45 -0.23 -17.87
C ALA A 157 -17.04 -0.02 -17.29
N LEU A 158 -16.82 1.06 -16.54
CA LEU A 158 -15.55 1.29 -15.82
C LEU A 158 -15.23 0.14 -14.86
N ALA A 159 -16.22 -0.38 -14.12
CA ALA A 159 -16.04 -1.50 -13.20
C ALA A 159 -15.53 -2.75 -13.93
N LEU A 160 -16.12 -3.06 -15.10
CA LEU A 160 -15.69 -4.19 -15.94
C LEU A 160 -14.27 -3.99 -16.48
N VAL A 161 -13.93 -2.77 -16.93
CA VAL A 161 -12.58 -2.45 -17.38
C VAL A 161 -11.56 -2.65 -16.25
N LEU A 162 -11.84 -2.16 -15.04
CA LEU A 162 -10.98 -2.35 -13.88
C LEU A 162 -10.82 -3.84 -13.54
N PHE A 163 -11.91 -4.60 -13.58
CA PHE A 163 -11.87 -6.04 -13.33
C PHE A 163 -10.96 -6.77 -14.32
N VAL A 164 -11.12 -6.50 -15.63
CA VAL A 164 -10.27 -7.08 -16.68
C VAL A 164 -8.81 -6.67 -16.50
N PHE A 165 -8.57 -5.41 -16.16
CA PHE A 165 -7.21 -4.90 -15.92
C PHE A 165 -6.52 -5.60 -14.75
N ILE A 166 -7.23 -5.74 -13.61
CA ILE A 166 -6.75 -6.50 -12.45
C ILE A 166 -6.47 -7.95 -12.85
N MET A 167 -7.40 -8.60 -13.57
CA MET A 167 -7.23 -9.98 -14.02
C MET A 167 -5.98 -10.16 -14.89
N ILE A 168 -5.74 -9.26 -15.84
CA ILE A 168 -4.55 -9.29 -16.71
C ILE A 168 -3.28 -9.19 -15.86
N ILE A 169 -3.22 -8.23 -14.93
CA ILE A 169 -2.06 -8.06 -14.04
C ILE A 169 -1.83 -9.33 -13.21
N THR A 170 -2.89 -9.88 -12.60
CA THR A 170 -2.78 -11.10 -11.78
C THR A 170 -2.32 -12.30 -12.62
N LEU A 171 -2.83 -12.46 -13.84
CA LEU A 171 -2.39 -13.55 -14.74
C LEU A 171 -0.94 -13.38 -15.18
N LEU A 172 -0.50 -12.15 -15.47
CA LEU A 172 0.89 -11.85 -15.81
C LEU A 172 1.82 -12.15 -14.62
N GLN A 173 1.47 -11.68 -13.42
CA GLN A 173 2.20 -11.99 -12.19
C GLN A 173 2.30 -13.50 -11.98
N ASN A 174 1.19 -14.25 -12.10
CA ASN A 174 1.19 -15.71 -11.96
C ASN A 174 2.07 -16.43 -13.00
N ARG A 175 2.14 -15.92 -14.23
CA ARG A 175 3.06 -16.48 -15.25
C ARG A 175 4.52 -16.19 -14.91
N LEU A 176 4.84 -14.98 -14.44
CA LEU A 176 6.20 -14.60 -14.05
C LEU A 176 6.70 -15.32 -12.80
N SER A 177 5.79 -15.69 -11.89
CA SER A 177 6.08 -16.47 -10.68
C SER A 177 6.94 -17.70 -10.95
N LYS A 178 6.70 -18.38 -12.07
CA LYS A 178 7.41 -19.62 -12.44
C LYS A 178 8.93 -19.45 -12.60
N HIS A 179 9.42 -18.21 -12.74
CA HIS A 179 10.84 -17.94 -12.98
C HIS A 179 11.59 -17.43 -11.74
N TRP A 180 10.88 -16.96 -10.70
CA TRP A 180 11.49 -16.25 -9.56
C TRP A 180 11.02 -16.76 -8.19
N VAL A 181 10.03 -17.67 -8.16
CA VAL A 181 9.51 -18.26 -6.93
C VAL A 181 10.09 -19.65 -6.75
N HIS A 182 10.82 -19.83 -5.66
CA HIS A 182 11.34 -21.12 -5.22
C HIS A 182 10.37 -21.69 -4.19
N TYR A 183 9.78 -22.85 -4.52
CA TYR A 183 8.92 -23.61 -3.63
C TYR A 183 9.73 -24.57 -2.75
#